data_AF-A0A535PZX1-F1
#
_entry.id   AF-A0A535PZX1-F1
#
_cell.length_a   1.000
_cell.length_b   1.000
_cell.length_c   1.000
_cell.angle_alpha   90.00
_cell.angle_beta   90.00
_cell.angle_gamma   90.00
#
_symmetry.space_group_name_H-M   'P 1'
#
loop_
_entity.id
_entity.type
_entity.pdbx_description
1 polymer ?
#
loop_
_entity_poly.entity_id
_entity_poly.type
_entity_poly.pdbx_seq_one_letter_code
_entity_poly.pdbx_strand_id
1 'polypeptide(L)'
;MLDKTKLSGDVWVRMLWLPRDGGGQAERPFALIQDRNRFWAGIALGVIAFLVAASFLLLNDSLIAGLIVLLLVIGGNRVAAGGKAGYYEVRSDGTLGAFLGKRIPLAAKHMERVKPYERPA
;
A
#
# COMPACT_ATOMS: atom_id res chain seq x y z
N MET A 1 5.41 -19.11 -6.25
CA MET A 1 6.15 -17.85 -5.99
C MET A 1 5.60 -16.78 -6.91
N LEU A 2 5.41 -15.53 -6.44
CA LEU A 2 4.88 -14.43 -7.25
C LEU A 2 5.91 -13.98 -8.30
N ASP A 3 5.50 -13.93 -9.57
CA ASP A 3 6.33 -13.50 -10.69
C ASP A 3 6.19 -11.99 -10.91
N LYS A 4 7.24 -11.25 -10.54
CA LYS A 4 7.26 -9.78 -10.65
C LYS A 4 7.21 -9.28 -12.10
N THR A 5 7.65 -10.08 -13.07
CA THR A 5 7.64 -9.67 -14.49
C THR A 5 6.22 -9.56 -15.06
N LYS A 6 5.27 -10.23 -14.41
CA LYS A 6 3.85 -10.22 -14.77
C LYS A 6 3.05 -9.15 -14.01
N LEU A 7 3.68 -8.40 -13.10
CA LEU A 7 3.04 -7.25 -12.48
C LEU A 7 3.08 -6.05 -13.43
N SER A 8 1.98 -5.30 -13.44
CA SER A 8 1.90 -4.01 -14.10
C SER A 8 2.93 -3.05 -13.47
N GLY A 9 3.69 -2.30 -14.29
CA GLY A 9 4.83 -1.50 -13.83
C GLY A 9 4.49 -0.33 -12.89
N ASP A 10 3.20 0.01 -12.78
CA ASP A 10 2.62 0.97 -11.84
C ASP A 10 2.40 0.38 -10.43
N VAL A 11 2.74 -0.89 -10.21
CA VAL A 11 2.35 -1.65 -9.03
C VAL A 11 3.55 -2.39 -8.41
N TRP A 12 3.59 -2.45 -7.08
CA TRP A 12 4.72 -2.93 -6.31
C TRP A 12 4.22 -3.81 -5.17
N VAL A 13 4.97 -4.88 -4.93
CA VAL A 13 4.65 -5.89 -3.93
C VAL A 13 5.29 -5.45 -2.63
N ARG A 14 4.47 -5.12 -1.63
CA ARG A 14 4.95 -4.66 -0.33
C ARG A 14 5.26 -5.81 0.61
N MET A 15 4.45 -6.87 0.55
CA MET A 15 4.59 -8.03 1.42
C MET A 15 3.91 -9.24 0.79
N LEU A 16 4.47 -10.44 1.00
CA LEU A 16 3.91 -11.70 0.55
C LEU A 16 3.60 -12.57 1.77
N TRP A 17 2.47 -13.26 1.75
CA TRP A 17 2.10 -14.27 2.74
C TRP A 17 2.11 -15.63 2.05
N LEU A 18 2.88 -16.55 2.62
CA LEU A 18 2.97 -17.93 2.17
C LEU A 18 2.36 -18.85 3.23
N PRO A 19 1.68 -19.95 2.82
CA PRO A 19 1.24 -20.97 3.76
C PRO A 19 2.43 -21.52 4.52
N ARG A 20 2.28 -21.73 5.83
CA ARG A 20 3.30 -22.40 6.63
C ARG A 20 3.34 -23.87 6.24
N ASP A 21 4.53 -24.47 6.18
CA ASP A 21 4.68 -25.89 5.86
C ASP A 21 3.76 -26.74 6.77
N GLY A 22 2.84 -27.51 6.15
CA GLY A 22 1.82 -28.30 6.86
C GLY A 22 0.43 -27.65 6.98
N GLY A 23 0.24 -26.41 6.52
CA GLY A 23 -1.08 -25.78 6.38
C GLY A 23 -1.91 -26.46 5.28
N GLY A 24 -3.18 -26.74 5.56
CA GLY A 24 -4.07 -27.43 4.61
C GLY A 24 -4.15 -26.71 3.25
N GLN A 25 -4.38 -27.47 2.18
CA GLN A 25 -4.43 -26.98 0.78
C GLN A 25 -5.44 -25.83 0.50
N ALA A 26 -6.22 -25.41 1.49
CA ALA A 26 -7.15 -24.28 1.40
C ALA A 26 -6.46 -22.91 1.56
N GLU A 27 -5.24 -22.85 2.11
CA GLU A 27 -4.53 -21.59 2.32
C GLU A 27 -3.75 -21.22 1.04
N ARG A 28 -4.34 -20.34 0.23
CA ARG A 28 -3.69 -19.82 -0.98
C ARG A 28 -2.80 -18.62 -0.62
N PRO A 29 -1.58 -18.52 -1.20
CA PRO A 29 -0.70 -17.39 -0.96
C PRO A 29 -1.36 -16.09 -1.42
N PHE A 30 -1.07 -14.99 -0.73
CA PHE A 30 -1.57 -13.68 -1.11
C PHE A 30 -0.50 -12.60 -0.92
N ALA A 31 -0.60 -11.52 -1.69
CA ALA A 31 0.33 -10.41 -1.70
C ALA A 31 -0.37 -9.11 -1.37
N LEU A 32 0.30 -8.26 -0.58
CA LEU A 32 -0.08 -6.88 -0.40
C LEU A 32 0.56 -6.07 -1.53
N ILE A 33 -0.33 -5.47 -2.30
CA ILE A 33 -0.02 -4.68 -3.47
C ILE A 33 -0.23 -3.20 -3.17
N GLN A 34 0.68 -2.38 -3.67
CA GLN A 34 0.62 -0.93 -3.57
C GLN A 34 0.75 -0.30 -4.96
N ASP A 35 0.01 0.79 -5.18
CA ASP A 35 0.03 1.57 -6.43
C ASP A 35 1.09 2.67 -6.33
N ARG A 36 2.01 2.75 -7.30
CA ARG A 36 3.20 3.61 -7.26
C ARG A 36 2.85 5.06 -7.43
N ASN A 37 2.05 5.32 -8.44
CA ASN A 37 1.68 6.67 -8.79
C ASN A 37 0.83 7.28 -7.68
N ARG A 38 -0.09 6.49 -7.11
CA ARG A 38 -0.93 6.97 -6.00
C ARG A 38 -0.17 7.15 -4.69
N PHE A 39 0.82 6.29 -4.40
CA PHE A 39 1.67 6.48 -3.24
C PHE A 39 2.51 7.75 -3.35
N TRP A 40 3.15 7.98 -4.50
CA TRP A 40 3.91 9.23 -4.74
C TRP A 40 3.01 10.46 -4.72
N ALA A 41 1.79 10.38 -5.28
CA ALA A 41 0.81 11.46 -5.19
C ALA A 41 0.43 11.76 -3.73
N GLY A 42 0.25 10.73 -2.89
CA GLY A 42 0.03 10.88 -1.45
C GLY A 42 1.19 11.56 -0.73
N ILE A 43 2.43 11.16 -1.03
CA ILE A 43 3.64 11.82 -0.49
C ILE A 43 3.68 13.29 -0.91
N ALA A 44 3.47 13.58 -2.20
CA ALA A 44 3.50 14.94 -2.72
C ALA A 44 2.47 15.84 -2.00
N LEU A 45 1.25 15.34 -1.80
CA LEU A 45 0.21 16.05 -1.02
C LEU A 45 0.64 16.27 0.44
N GLY A 46 1.28 15.30 1.07
CA GLY A 46 1.83 15.44 2.41
C GLY A 46 2.92 16.51 2.52
N VAL A 47 3.83 16.56 1.55
CA VAL A 47 4.87 17.60 1.47
C VAL A 47 4.25 18.99 1.29
N ILE A 48 3.26 19.12 0.41
CA ILE A 48 2.52 20.38 0.22
C ILE A 48 1.85 20.80 1.53
N ALA A 49 1.18 19.87 2.23
CA ALA A 49 0.55 20.14 3.52
C ALA A 49 1.56 20.66 4.56
N PHE A 50 2.74 20.03 4.62
CA PHE A 50 3.81 20.44 5.53
C PHE A 50 4.33 21.84 5.20
N LEU A 51 4.57 22.14 3.92
CA LEU A 51 5.02 23.47 3.49
C LEU A 51 3.98 24.54 3.83
N VAL A 52 2.70 24.27 3.58
CA VAL A 52 1.60 25.16 3.95
C VAL A 52 1.57 25.39 5.46
N ALA A 53 1.66 24.33 6.27
CA ALA A 53 1.71 24.45 7.73
C ALA A 53 2.87 25.34 8.20
N ALA A 54 4.06 25.14 7.63
CA ALA A 54 5.25 25.91 7.96
C ALA A 54 5.11 27.40 7.58
N SER A 55 4.54 27.70 6.41
CA SER A 55 4.26 29.07 5.98
C SER A 55 3.28 29.79 6.92
N PHE A 56 2.24 29.10 7.38
CA PHE A 56 1.25 29.71 8.29
C PHE A 56 1.78 29.91 9.71
N LEU A 57 2.62 28.99 10.21
CA LEU A 57 3.33 29.18 11.49
C LEU A 57 4.19 30.45 11.48
N LEU A 58 4.80 30.77 10.34
CA LEU A 58 5.58 32.01 10.16
C LEU A 58 4.70 33.28 10.10
N LEU A 59 3.42 33.13 9.75
CA LEU A 59 2.47 34.24 9.58
C LEU A 59 1.58 34.49 10.82
N ASN A 60 1.70 33.70 11.88
CA ASN A 60 0.89 33.77 13.12
C ASN A 60 -0.63 33.62 12.93
N ASP A 61 -1.07 33.08 11.79
CA ASP A 61 -2.50 32.92 11.47
C ASP A 61 -2.92 31.45 11.64
N SER A 62 -3.43 31.11 12.82
CA SER A 62 -3.32 29.74 13.36
C SER A 62 -4.50 28.81 13.07
N LEU A 63 -5.71 29.32 12.87
CA LEU A 63 -6.93 28.49 12.76
C LEU A 63 -7.20 27.98 11.34
N ILE A 64 -7.09 28.85 10.33
CA ILE A 64 -7.33 28.48 8.91
C ILE A 64 -6.26 27.50 8.42
N ALA A 65 -5.03 27.69 8.89
CA ALA A 65 -3.89 26.81 8.59
C ALA A 65 -4.12 25.37 9.02
N GLY A 66 -4.55 25.16 10.27
CA GLY A 66 -4.81 23.83 10.81
C GLY A 66 -5.89 23.09 10.00
N LEU A 67 -6.93 23.82 9.56
CA LEU A 67 -8.00 23.25 8.74
C LEU A 67 -7.49 22.83 7.35
N ILE A 68 -6.68 23.65 6.68
CA ILE A 68 -6.11 23.33 5.36
C ILE A 68 -5.19 22.11 5.46
N VAL A 69 -4.31 22.07 6.47
CA VAL A 69 -3.41 20.93 6.69
C VAL A 69 -4.21 19.66 6.94
N LEU A 70 -5.25 19.72 7.77
CA LEU A 70 -6.12 18.58 8.04
C LEU A 70 -6.80 18.07 6.77
N LEU A 71 -7.33 18.96 5.93
CA LEU A 71 -7.95 18.60 4.65
C LEU A 71 -6.94 17.96 3.68
N LEU A 72 -5.71 18.50 3.60
CA LEU A 72 -4.66 17.94 2.75
C LEU A 72 -4.19 16.56 3.23
N VAL A 73 -4.07 16.34 4.55
CA VAL A 73 -3.73 15.04 5.12
C VAL A 73 -4.82 14.01 4.84
N ILE A 74 -6.10 14.37 5.04
CA ILE A 74 -7.24 13.48 4.75
C ILE A 74 -7.31 13.16 3.25
N GLY A 75 -7.16 14.18 2.39
CA GLY A 75 -7.14 14.04 0.94
C GLY A 75 -5.99 13.16 0.46
N GLY A 76 -4.78 13.42 0.95
CA GLY A 76 -3.58 12.62 0.65
C GLY A 76 -3.76 11.15 1.04
N ASN A 77 -4.30 10.87 2.23
CA ASN A 77 -4.59 9.50 2.66
C ASN A 77 -5.64 8.82 1.78
N ARG A 78 -6.71 9.53 1.39
CA ARG A 78 -7.75 9.01 0.47
C ARG A 78 -7.17 8.67 -0.91
N VAL A 79 -6.30 9.53 -1.44
CA VAL A 79 -5.64 9.32 -2.74
C VAL A 79 -4.70 8.11 -2.67
N ALA A 80 -3.86 8.04 -1.63
CA ALA A 80 -2.90 6.97 -1.42
C ALA A 80 -3.56 5.61 -1.15
N ALA A 81 -4.71 5.60 -0.46
CA ALA A 81 -5.49 4.40 -0.18
C ALA A 81 -6.38 3.97 -1.37
N GLY A 82 -6.46 4.76 -2.46
CA GLY A 82 -7.25 4.47 -3.65
C GLY A 82 -6.56 3.53 -4.65
N GLY A 83 -7.28 3.17 -5.72
CA GLY A 83 -6.71 2.37 -6.83
C GLY A 83 -6.54 0.89 -6.53
N LYS A 84 -5.53 0.28 -7.15
CA LYS A 84 -5.21 -1.16 -7.08
C LYS A 84 -4.49 -1.57 -5.79
N ALA A 85 -4.43 -0.68 -4.79
CA ALA A 85 -3.77 -0.97 -3.53
C ALA A 85 -4.64 -1.88 -2.64
N GLY A 86 -4.07 -2.97 -2.16
CA GLY A 86 -4.71 -3.92 -1.25
C GLY A 86 -4.17 -5.34 -1.40
N TYR A 87 -4.90 -6.30 -0.87
CA TYR A 87 -4.52 -7.71 -0.83
C TYR A 87 -5.05 -8.44 -2.06
N TYR A 88 -4.19 -9.23 -2.69
CA TYR A 88 -4.52 -10.03 -3.85
C TYR A 88 -4.05 -11.46 -3.64
N GLU A 89 -4.84 -12.42 -4.07
CA GLU A 89 -4.42 -13.81 -4.16
C GLU A 89 -3.24 -13.94 -5.14
N VAL A 90 -2.32 -14.86 -4.88
CA VAL A 90 -1.25 -15.24 -5.81
C VAL A 90 -1.58 -16.61 -6.38
N ARG A 91 -1.71 -16.68 -7.70
CA ARG A 91 -1.99 -17.92 -8.41
C ARG A 91 -0.74 -18.81 -8.50
N SER A 92 -0.95 -20.08 -8.81
CA SER A 92 0.12 -21.07 -8.98
C SER A 92 1.11 -20.71 -10.10
N ASP A 93 0.67 -19.98 -11.11
CA ASP A 93 1.47 -19.47 -12.23
C ASP A 93 2.29 -18.20 -11.89
N GLY A 94 2.22 -17.75 -10.63
CA GLY A 94 2.89 -16.56 -10.12
C GLY A 94 2.20 -15.25 -10.48
N THR A 95 0.98 -15.26 -11.04
CA THR A 95 0.22 -14.03 -11.32
C THR A 95 -0.61 -13.55 -10.13
N LEU A 96 -1.05 -12.28 -10.18
CA LEU A 96 -2.06 -11.76 -9.27
C LEU A 96 -3.44 -12.29 -9.65
N GLY A 97 -4.09 -12.93 -8.69
CA GLY A 97 -5.45 -13.45 -8.76
C GLY A 97 -6.48 -12.46 -8.24
N ALA A 98 -7.48 -12.98 -7.51
CA ALA A 98 -8.61 -12.19 -7.04
C ALA A 98 -8.20 -11.13 -6.01
N PHE A 99 -8.88 -9.99 -6.04
CA PHE A 99 -8.76 -8.96 -5.01
C PHE A 99 -9.44 -9.40 -3.73
N LEU A 100 -8.69 -9.47 -2.63
CA LEU A 100 -9.15 -9.89 -1.30
C LEU A 100 -9.57 -8.70 -0.42
N GLY A 101 -9.40 -7.47 -0.89
CA GLY A 101 -9.80 -6.26 -0.17
C GLY A 101 -8.61 -5.44 0.35
N LYS A 102 -8.90 -4.40 1.15
CA LYS A 102 -7.88 -3.48 1.70
C LYS A 102 -7.46 -3.79 3.13
N ARG A 103 -8.13 -4.74 3.78
CA ARG A 103 -7.83 -5.19 5.15
C ARG A 103 -7.09 -6.51 5.11
N ILE A 104 -6.28 -6.76 6.14
CA ILE A 104 -5.53 -8.02 6.28
C ILE A 104 -6.52 -9.20 6.21
N PRO A 105 -6.35 -10.14 5.28
CA PRO A 105 -7.21 -11.33 5.21
C PRO A 105 -7.10 -12.15 6.50
N LEU A 106 -8.20 -12.77 6.95
CA LEU A 106 -8.20 -13.61 8.15
C LEU A 106 -7.19 -14.77 8.06
N ALA A 107 -6.98 -15.30 6.84
CA ALA A 107 -5.99 -16.33 6.54
C ALA A 107 -4.55 -15.91 6.89
N ALA A 108 -4.26 -14.60 7.02
CA ALA A 108 -2.95 -14.09 7.41
C ALA A 108 -2.46 -14.61 8.77
N LYS A 109 -3.37 -15.05 9.66
CA LYS A 109 -3.03 -15.54 11.01
C LYS A 109 -2.22 -16.83 10.99
N HIS A 110 -2.36 -17.63 9.93
CA HIS A 110 -1.73 -18.95 9.81
C HIS A 110 -0.61 -18.97 8.76
N MET A 111 -0.32 -17.83 8.15
CA MET A 111 0.67 -17.70 7.09
C MET A 111 1.94 -17.01 7.56
N GLU A 112 3.04 -17.36 6.91
CA GLU A 112 4.32 -16.72 7.13
C GLU A 112 4.46 -15.46 6.27
N ARG A 113 4.86 -14.36 6.90
CA ARG A 113 5.16 -13.11 6.22
C ARG A 113 6.56 -13.17 5.64
N VAL A 114 6.64 -13.11 4.33
CA VAL A 114 7.91 -13.07 3.60
C VAL A 114 8.05 -11.70 2.96
N LYS A 115 9.17 -11.02 3.26
CA LYS A 115 9.53 -9.82 2.50
C LYS A 115 9.84 -10.27 1.07
N PRO A 116 9.22 -9.67 0.05
CA PRO A 116 9.57 -9.99 -1.33
C PRO A 116 11.05 -9.63 -1.51
N TYR A 117 11.89 -10.61 -1.85
CA TYR A 117 13.33 -10.41 -2.07
C TYR A 117 13.53 -9.19 -3.00
N GLU A 118 14.09 -8.13 -2.45
CA GLU A 118 14.52 -6.96 -3.21
C GLU A 118 15.80 -7.38 -3.89
N ARG A 119 15.80 -7.56 -5.22
CA ARG A 119 17.07 -7.51 -5.93
C ARG A 119 17.64 -6.11 -5.67
N PRO A 120 18.88 -5.98 -5.19
CA PRO A 120 19.54 -4.68 -5.19
C PRO A 120 19.52 -4.15 -6.62
N ALA A 121 19.17 -2.86 -6.73
CA ALA A 121 19.17 -2.12 -7.98
C ALA A 121 20.57 -2.09 -8.59
#